data_AF-A0A534NS21-F1
#
_entry.id   AF-A0A534NS21-F1
#
_cell.length_a   1.000
_cell.length_b   1.000
_cell.length_c   1.000
_cell.angle_alpha   90.00
_cell.angle_beta   90.00
_cell.angle_gamma   90.00
#
_symmetry.space_group_name_H-M   'P 1'
#
loop_
_entity.id
_entity.type
_entity.pdbx_description
1 polymer ?
#
loop_
_entity_poly.entity_id
_entity_poly.type
_entity_poly.pdbx_seq_one_letter_code
_entity_poly.pdbx_strand_id
1 'polypeptide(L)'
;MRSRFVNLMLLGVAAALLPGHSPYRQWYAYRAAHLVVVTDEMRPGALDVASAVASAIKARWPETKAVPAAARSPVEVVKLLTSGQLQVGLLPAAIAVEALEGRGEFADSGKVPLRAVAVVGGDLLVVLEGFARERAREIAQALVESRGQGPLAKKASLRSPAPVPFHPGALDYYDRLKGS
;
A
#
# COMPACT_ATOMS: atom_id res chain seq x y z
N MET A 1 41.69 -41.36 -36.70
CA MET A 1 41.63 -40.55 -35.47
C MET A 1 40.75 -39.33 -35.70
N ARG A 2 39.44 -39.46 -35.51
CA ARG A 2 38.45 -38.44 -35.90
C ARG A 2 37.36 -38.37 -34.83
N SER A 3 37.78 -38.17 -33.59
CA SER A 3 36.92 -38.21 -32.40
C SER A 3 37.45 -37.33 -31.27
N ARG A 4 37.75 -36.06 -31.56
CA ARG A 4 38.11 -35.08 -30.51
C ARG A 4 37.47 -33.70 -30.65
N PHE A 5 36.72 -33.44 -31.72
CA PHE A 5 36.11 -32.12 -31.96
C PHE A 5 34.63 -31.99 -31.58
N VAL A 6 33.96 -33.08 -31.18
CA VAL A 6 32.53 -33.03 -30.83
C VAL A 6 32.28 -32.64 -29.37
N ASN A 7 33.25 -32.83 -28.47
CA ASN A 7 33.04 -32.58 -27.03
C ASN A 7 33.23 -31.14 -26.55
N LEU A 8 33.68 -30.20 -27.39
CA LEU A 8 33.85 -28.79 -26.98
C LEU A 8 32.65 -27.88 -27.32
N MET A 9 31.63 -28.39 -28.01
CA MET A 9 30.41 -27.63 -28.34
C MET A 9 29.26 -27.85 -27.33
N LEU A 10 29.38 -28.81 -26.41
CA LEU A 10 28.35 -29.12 -25.41
C LEU A 10 28.52 -28.40 -24.06
N LEU A 11 29.65 -27.71 -23.83
CA LEU A 11 29.89 -26.94 -22.60
C LEU A 11 29.56 -25.44 -22.73
N GLY A 12 29.43 -24.91 -23.95
CA GLY A 12 29.09 -23.50 -24.18
C GLY A 12 27.59 -23.17 -24.10
N VAL A 13 26.72 -24.17 -24.26
CA VAL A 13 25.25 -23.96 -24.30
C VAL A 13 24.63 -24.05 -22.89
N ALA A 14 25.30 -24.68 -21.92
CA ALA A 14 24.78 -24.83 -20.56
C ALA A 14 24.91 -23.55 -19.69
N ALA A 15 25.76 -22.59 -20.07
CA ALA A 15 25.96 -21.35 -19.31
C ALA A 15 24.99 -20.20 -19.68
N ALA A 16 24.22 -20.34 -20.76
CA ALA A 16 23.29 -19.31 -21.23
C ALA A 16 21.85 -19.47 -20.71
N LEU A 17 21.56 -20.51 -19.91
CA LEU A 17 20.22 -20.83 -19.42
C LEU A 17 20.07 -20.69 -17.90
N LEU A 18 20.96 -19.94 -17.24
CA LEU A 18 20.67 -19.41 -15.92
C LEU A 18 20.05 -18.01 -16.12
N PRO A 19 18.71 -17.88 -16.15
CA PRO A 19 18.13 -16.58 -15.93
C PRO A 19 18.52 -16.16 -14.51
N GLY A 20 19.56 -15.33 -14.41
CA GLY A 20 19.75 -14.40 -13.31
C GLY A 20 18.64 -13.35 -13.35
N HIS A 21 17.38 -13.77 -13.37
CA HIS A 21 16.24 -12.89 -13.14
C HIS A 21 16.22 -12.63 -11.65
N SER A 22 16.90 -11.55 -11.27
CA SER A 22 16.67 -10.90 -9.98
C SER A 22 15.14 -10.82 -9.75
N PRO A 23 14.59 -11.48 -8.71
CA PRO A 23 13.13 -11.55 -8.47
C PRO A 23 12.50 -10.16 -8.35
N TYR A 24 13.33 -9.16 -8.07
CA TYR A 24 12.97 -7.75 -8.02
C TYR A 24 12.36 -7.22 -9.32
N ARG A 25 12.78 -7.67 -10.52
CA ARG A 25 12.22 -7.17 -11.78
C ARG A 25 10.74 -7.53 -11.96
N GLN A 26 10.38 -8.76 -11.63
CA GLN A 26 8.99 -9.21 -11.66
C GLN A 26 8.15 -8.48 -10.60
N TRP A 27 8.73 -8.23 -9.41
CA TRP A 27 8.09 -7.44 -8.36
C TRP A 27 7.85 -5.97 -8.75
N TYR A 28 8.82 -5.32 -9.40
CA TYR A 28 8.66 -3.96 -9.91
C TYR A 28 7.57 -3.86 -10.97
N ALA A 29 7.55 -4.80 -11.93
CA ALA A 29 6.50 -4.85 -12.96
C ALA A 29 5.11 -5.12 -12.36
N TYR A 30 5.03 -6.02 -11.36
CA TYR A 30 3.79 -6.32 -10.65
C TYR A 30 3.23 -5.06 -9.98
N ARG A 31 4.05 -4.31 -9.24
CA ARG A 31 3.62 -3.10 -8.52
C ARG A 31 3.43 -1.87 -9.40
N ALA A 32 4.06 -1.81 -10.56
CA ALA A 32 3.73 -0.79 -11.56
C ALA A 32 2.30 -0.97 -12.08
N ALA A 33 1.80 -2.21 -12.09
CA ALA A 33 0.46 -2.57 -12.56
C ALA A 33 -0.59 -2.76 -11.47
N HIS A 34 -0.21 -2.82 -10.18
CA HIS A 34 -1.12 -3.09 -9.05
C HIS A 34 -0.94 -2.06 -7.93
N LEU A 35 -2.04 -1.44 -7.51
CA LEU A 35 -2.10 -0.67 -6.27
C LEU A 35 -2.28 -1.62 -5.09
N VAL A 36 -1.22 -1.77 -4.30
CA VAL A 36 -1.25 -2.63 -3.12
C VAL A 36 -1.68 -1.82 -1.89
N VAL A 37 -2.72 -2.29 -1.21
CA VAL A 37 -3.15 -1.80 0.10
C VAL A 37 -2.56 -2.73 1.15
N VAL A 38 -1.51 -2.29 1.83
CA VAL A 38 -0.82 -3.14 2.81
C VAL A 38 -1.28 -2.90 4.22
N THR A 39 -1.45 -3.98 4.97
CA THR A 39 -1.68 -4.00 6.41
C THR A 39 -0.65 -4.92 7.06
N ASP A 40 -0.77 -5.22 8.36
CA ASP A 40 -0.01 -6.25 9.03
C ASP A 40 -0.85 -7.50 9.38
N GLU A 41 -0.17 -8.63 9.52
CA GLU A 41 -0.76 -9.92 9.89
C GLU A 41 -0.97 -10.10 11.41
N MET A 42 -0.37 -9.24 12.24
CA MET A 42 -0.49 -9.35 13.70
C MET A 42 -1.87 -8.97 14.23
N ARG A 43 -2.69 -8.28 13.42
CA ARG A 43 -4.00 -7.78 13.80
C ARG A 43 -5.13 -8.59 13.14
N PRO A 44 -5.95 -9.31 13.92
CA PRO A 44 -7.11 -10.03 13.40
C PRO A 44 -8.04 -9.10 12.62
N GLY A 45 -8.45 -9.51 11.42
CA GLY A 45 -9.40 -8.76 10.58
C GLY A 45 -8.82 -7.55 9.84
N ALA A 46 -7.55 -7.18 10.07
CA ALA A 46 -6.94 -6.05 9.36
C ALA A 46 -6.81 -6.33 7.85
N LEU A 47 -6.54 -7.58 7.47
CA LEU A 47 -6.51 -8.01 6.07
C LEU A 47 -7.88 -7.91 5.40
N ASP A 48 -8.97 -8.19 6.13
CA ASP A 48 -10.33 -8.04 5.61
C ASP A 48 -10.67 -6.57 5.32
N VAL A 49 -10.23 -5.67 6.21
CA VAL A 49 -10.35 -4.22 6.00
C VAL A 49 -9.54 -3.80 4.78
N ALA A 50 -8.28 -4.21 4.66
CA ALA A 50 -7.45 -3.92 3.50
C ALA A 50 -8.05 -4.47 2.20
N SER A 51 -8.65 -5.66 2.24
CA SER A 51 -9.35 -6.29 1.11
C SER A 51 -10.58 -5.50 0.68
N ALA A 52 -11.35 -4.99 1.64
CA ALA A 52 -12.49 -4.14 1.35
C ALA A 52 -12.08 -2.79 0.76
N VAL A 53 -11.01 -2.17 1.28
CA VAL A 53 -10.43 -0.95 0.70
C VAL A 53 -9.96 -1.20 -0.73
N ALA A 54 -9.19 -2.26 -0.97
CA ALA A 54 -8.73 -2.62 -2.30
C ALA A 54 -9.89 -2.89 -3.27
N SER A 55 -10.96 -3.54 -2.79
CA SER A 55 -12.16 -3.80 -3.57
C SER A 55 -12.91 -2.51 -3.92
N ALA A 56 -13.03 -1.57 -2.98
CA ALA A 56 -13.61 -0.25 -3.22
C ALA A 56 -12.83 0.52 -4.29
N ILE A 57 -11.50 0.55 -4.18
CA ILE A 57 -10.63 1.20 -5.17
C ILE A 57 -10.81 0.53 -6.54
N LYS A 58 -10.79 -0.80 -6.60
CA LYS A 58 -10.93 -1.57 -7.85
C LYS A 58 -12.32 -1.41 -8.50
N ALA A 59 -13.38 -1.26 -7.71
CA ALA A 59 -14.74 -1.08 -8.24
C ALA A 59 -14.86 0.24 -9.02
N ARG A 60 -14.16 1.28 -8.56
CA ARG A 60 -14.10 2.58 -9.23
C ARG A 60 -13.06 2.61 -10.35
N TRP A 61 -11.90 2.02 -10.09
CA TRP A 61 -10.70 2.07 -10.93
C TRP A 61 -10.12 0.68 -11.19
N PRO A 62 -10.76 -0.12 -12.06
CA PRO A 62 -10.35 -1.50 -12.32
C PRO A 62 -8.90 -1.63 -12.82
N GLU A 63 -8.41 -0.63 -13.55
CA GLU A 63 -7.05 -0.54 -14.10
C GLU A 63 -5.96 -0.51 -13.03
N THR A 64 -6.28 -0.07 -11.81
CA THR A 64 -5.34 -0.10 -10.67
C THR A 64 -5.03 -1.51 -10.20
N LYS A 65 -5.86 -2.50 -10.58
CA LYS A 65 -5.79 -3.89 -10.12
C LYS A 65 -5.52 -3.98 -8.63
N ALA A 66 -6.25 -3.18 -7.84
CA ALA A 66 -5.95 -3.03 -6.44
C ALA A 66 -6.09 -4.36 -5.67
N VAL A 67 -5.10 -4.65 -4.83
CA VAL A 67 -5.02 -5.90 -4.06
C VAL A 67 -4.60 -5.63 -2.60
N PRO A 68 -5.12 -6.41 -1.64
CA PRO A 68 -4.61 -6.36 -0.27
C PRO A 68 -3.29 -7.14 -0.14
N ALA A 69 -2.45 -6.72 0.80
CA ALA A 69 -1.27 -7.49 1.23
C ALA A 69 -1.07 -7.36 2.75
N ALA A 70 -0.40 -8.35 3.35
CA ALA A 70 0.00 -8.32 4.75
C ALA A 70 1.53 -8.30 4.87
N ALA A 71 2.03 -7.37 5.67
CA ALA A 71 3.40 -7.34 6.19
C ALA A 71 3.44 -8.04 7.56
N ARG A 72 4.64 -8.32 8.07
CA ARG A 72 4.79 -9.00 9.37
C ARG A 72 4.41 -8.11 10.54
N SER A 73 4.53 -6.79 10.39
CA SER A 73 4.21 -5.84 11.46
C SER A 73 3.77 -4.46 10.94
N PRO A 74 3.09 -3.64 11.77
CA PRO A 74 2.77 -2.24 11.42
C PRO A 74 4.02 -1.40 11.11
N VAL A 75 5.15 -1.69 11.76
CA VAL A 75 6.42 -1.01 11.48
C VAL A 75 6.93 -1.36 10.07
N GLU A 76 6.79 -2.62 9.66
CA GLU A 76 7.15 -3.04 8.31
C GLU A 76 6.25 -2.39 7.24
N VAL A 77 4.96 -2.20 7.52
CA VAL A 77 4.07 -1.42 6.64
C VAL A 77 4.65 -0.03 6.39
N VAL A 78 5.08 0.69 7.43
CA VAL A 78 5.69 2.02 7.29
C VAL A 78 7.00 1.94 6.51
N LYS A 79 7.86 0.94 6.76
CA LYS A 79 9.10 0.72 5.99
C LYS A 79 8.85 0.47 4.50
N LEU A 80 7.77 -0.27 4.17
CA LEU A 80 7.36 -0.50 2.79
C LEU A 80 6.89 0.80 2.13
N LEU A 81 6.20 1.68 2.84
CA LEU A 81 5.83 3.00 2.33
C LEU A 81 7.08 3.86 2.08
N THR A 82 7.95 4.01 3.07
CA THR A 82 9.12 4.93 3.01
C THR A 82 10.17 4.50 2.00
N SER A 83 10.38 3.20 1.82
CA SER A 83 11.26 2.67 0.77
C SER A 83 10.67 2.81 -0.65
N GLY A 84 9.46 3.35 -0.77
CA GLY A 84 8.73 3.40 -2.04
C GLY A 84 8.33 2.01 -2.51
N GLN A 85 8.38 1.01 -1.63
CA GLN A 85 8.00 -0.36 -1.92
C GLN A 85 6.50 -0.60 -1.87
N LEU A 86 5.68 0.29 -1.32
CA LEU A 86 4.22 0.31 -1.47
C LEU A 86 3.76 1.76 -1.32
N GLN A 87 2.52 2.05 -1.69
CA GLN A 87 2.02 3.44 -1.76
C GLN A 87 0.93 3.72 -0.73
N VAL A 88 0.17 2.70 -0.32
CA VAL A 88 -1.00 2.83 0.55
C VAL A 88 -0.90 1.81 1.69
N GLY A 89 -1.02 2.29 2.93
CA GLY A 89 -0.95 1.46 4.13
C GLY A 89 -2.18 1.59 5.01
N LEU A 90 -2.54 0.53 5.72
CA LEU A 90 -3.56 0.50 6.76
C LEU A 90 -2.85 0.24 8.09
N LEU A 91 -2.94 1.21 9.01
CA LEU A 91 -2.20 1.20 10.27
C LEU A 91 -3.11 1.51 11.46
N PRO A 92 -2.81 1.00 12.66
CA PRO A 92 -3.37 1.56 13.88
C PRO A 92 -2.98 3.05 13.99
N ALA A 93 -3.91 3.86 14.50
CA ALA A 93 -3.65 5.30 14.67
C ALA A 93 -2.41 5.58 15.55
N ALA A 94 -2.17 4.78 16.59
CA ALA A 94 -1.01 4.93 17.47
C ALA A 94 0.31 4.78 16.72
N ILE A 95 0.45 3.74 15.88
CA ILE A 95 1.65 3.51 15.08
C ILE A 95 1.87 4.63 14.07
N ALA A 96 0.80 5.12 13.44
CA ALA A 96 0.90 6.21 12.48
C ALA A 96 1.37 7.52 13.15
N VAL A 97 0.98 7.76 14.41
CA VAL A 97 1.45 8.89 15.22
C VAL A 97 2.92 8.75 15.60
N GLU A 98 3.31 7.58 16.10
CA GLU A 98 4.72 7.30 16.43
C GLU A 98 5.63 7.49 15.21
N ALA A 99 5.21 6.99 14.04
CA ALA A 99 5.93 7.18 12.78
C ALA A 99 6.02 8.66 12.38
N LEU A 100 4.92 9.41 12.48
CA LEU A 100 4.90 10.85 12.15
C LEU A 100 5.84 11.67 13.03
N GLU A 101 5.90 11.33 14.31
CA GLU A 101 6.69 12.05 15.29
C GLU A 101 8.14 11.54 15.39
N GLY A 102 8.44 10.38 14.80
CA GLY A 102 9.74 9.73 14.89
C GLY A 102 10.01 9.21 16.31
N ARG A 103 9.01 8.57 16.93
CA ARG A 103 9.06 8.01 18.29
C ARG A 103 8.91 6.49 18.27
N GLY A 104 9.12 5.86 19.42
CA GLY A 104 9.00 4.40 19.57
C GLY A 104 9.95 3.67 18.62
N GLU A 105 9.40 2.73 17.85
CA GLU A 105 10.13 1.94 16.84
C GLU A 105 10.71 2.78 15.68
N PHE A 106 10.35 4.07 15.59
CA PHE A 106 10.85 5.01 14.58
C PHE A 106 11.89 5.99 15.12
N ALA A 107 12.32 5.86 16.38
CA ALA A 107 13.31 6.76 16.98
C ALA A 107 14.64 6.82 16.19
N ASP A 108 15.09 5.67 15.67
CA ASP A 108 16.35 5.56 14.91
C ASP A 108 16.17 5.91 13.42
N SER A 109 14.96 5.69 12.87
CA SER A 109 14.66 5.93 11.45
C SER A 109 14.20 7.38 11.17
N GLY A 110 13.78 8.09 12.22
CA GLY A 110 13.29 9.45 12.15
C GLY A 110 11.81 9.56 11.75
N LYS A 111 11.39 10.81 11.50
CA LYS A 111 10.00 11.16 11.19
C LYS A 111 9.61 10.70 9.80
N VAL A 112 8.43 10.11 9.68
CA VAL A 112 7.82 9.73 8.41
C VAL A 112 6.64 10.66 8.12
N PRO A 113 6.64 11.41 7.01
CA PRO A 113 5.58 12.38 6.71
C PRO A 113 4.31 11.65 6.21
N LEU A 114 3.64 10.93 7.10
CA LEU A 114 2.39 10.23 6.83
C LEU A 114 1.23 11.21 6.74
N ARG A 115 0.29 10.92 5.83
CA ARG A 115 -0.96 11.63 5.67
C ARG A 115 -2.12 10.64 5.65
N ALA A 116 -3.17 10.93 6.42
CA ALA A 116 -4.38 10.10 6.44
C ALA A 116 -5.22 10.36 5.19
N VAL A 117 -5.65 9.31 4.50
CA VAL A 117 -6.64 9.39 3.43
C VAL A 117 -8.04 9.16 4.01
N ALA A 118 -8.18 8.22 4.94
CA ALA A 118 -9.43 7.90 5.60
C ALA A 118 -9.21 7.28 6.98
N VAL A 119 -10.20 7.44 7.87
CA VAL A 119 -10.33 6.65 9.10
C VAL A 119 -11.23 5.46 8.79
N VAL A 120 -10.77 4.23 9.04
CA VAL A 120 -11.51 3.00 8.76
C VAL A 120 -11.59 2.17 10.04
N GLY A 121 -12.71 2.30 10.76
CA GLY A 121 -12.84 1.70 12.08
C GLY A 121 -11.87 2.36 13.08
N GLY A 122 -10.97 1.58 13.68
CA GLY A 122 -9.89 2.08 14.54
C GLY A 122 -8.58 2.37 13.80
N ASP A 123 -8.54 2.09 12.51
CA ASP A 123 -7.33 2.19 11.69
C ASP A 123 -7.35 3.45 10.82
N LEU A 124 -6.16 3.84 10.39
CA LEU A 124 -5.94 4.89 9.41
C LEU A 124 -5.47 4.27 8.10
N LEU A 125 -6.16 4.61 7.02
CA LEU A 125 -5.61 4.45 5.69
C LEU A 125 -4.67 5.62 5.44
N VAL A 126 -3.39 5.35 5.25
CA VAL A 126 -2.33 6.34 5.14
C VAL A 126 -1.55 6.23 3.85
N VAL A 127 -0.97 7.35 3.45
CA VAL A 127 -0.01 7.49 2.35
C VAL A 127 1.13 8.41 2.79
N LEU A 128 2.22 8.48 2.04
CA LEU A 128 3.24 9.52 2.25
C LEU A 128 2.74 10.88 1.76
N GLU A 129 3.28 11.96 2.33
CA GLU A 129 2.94 13.34 1.95
C GLU A 129 3.16 13.65 0.46
N GLY A 130 4.14 13.03 -0.18
CA GLY A 130 4.40 13.18 -1.61
C GLY A 130 3.43 12.42 -2.52
N PHE A 131 2.44 11.73 -1.97
CA PHE A 131 1.47 10.98 -2.77
C PHE A 131 0.60 11.93 -3.61
N ALA A 132 0.26 11.51 -4.83
CA ALA A 132 -0.42 12.38 -5.78
C ALA A 132 -1.79 12.83 -5.24
N ARG A 133 -2.04 14.15 -5.25
CA ARG A 133 -3.27 14.76 -4.73
C ARG A 133 -4.53 14.17 -5.34
N GLU A 134 -4.54 14.02 -6.66
CA GLU A 134 -5.65 13.42 -7.40
C GLU A 134 -5.89 11.97 -7.00
N ARG A 135 -4.83 11.15 -6.86
CA ARG A 135 -4.96 9.76 -6.40
C ARG A 135 -5.52 9.66 -4.98
N ALA A 136 -5.07 10.53 -4.07
CA ALA A 136 -5.60 10.55 -2.70
C ALA A 136 -7.09 10.92 -2.67
N ARG A 137 -7.50 11.91 -3.48
CA ARG A 137 -8.89 12.34 -3.63
C ARG A 137 -9.78 11.19 -4.08
N GLU A 138 -9.31 10.44 -5.06
CA GLU A 138 -10.10 9.39 -5.68
C GLU A 138 -10.16 8.12 -4.84
N ILE A 139 -9.10 7.80 -4.08
CA ILE A 139 -9.19 6.78 -3.03
C ILE A 139 -10.25 7.20 -2.00
N ALA A 140 -10.25 8.46 -1.54
CA ALA A 140 -11.26 8.95 -0.61
C ALA A 140 -12.68 8.86 -1.19
N GLN A 141 -12.84 9.13 -2.49
CA GLN A 141 -14.10 8.97 -3.22
C GLN A 141 -14.55 7.52 -3.31
N ALA A 142 -13.67 6.61 -3.74
CA ALA A 142 -13.97 5.18 -3.85
C ALA A 142 -14.46 4.60 -2.50
N LEU A 143 -13.85 5.03 -1.39
CA LEU A 143 -14.25 4.62 -0.05
C LEU A 143 -15.61 5.16 0.36
N VAL A 144 -15.96 6.40 0.01
CA VAL A 144 -17.29 6.97 0.29
C VAL A 144 -18.36 6.28 -0.54
N GLU A 145 -18.12 6.07 -1.83
CA GLU A 145 -19.08 5.41 -2.75
C GLU A 145 -19.32 3.94 -2.36
N SER A 146 -18.30 3.29 -1.78
CA SER A 146 -18.41 1.91 -1.30
C SER A 146 -18.91 1.80 0.14
N ARG A 147 -19.33 2.91 0.78
CA ARG A 147 -19.91 2.87 2.13
C ARG A 147 -21.16 2.01 2.16
N GLY A 148 -21.33 1.26 3.24
CA GLY A 148 -22.48 0.37 3.44
C GLY A 148 -22.21 -1.08 3.02
N GLN A 149 -21.02 -1.40 2.51
CA GLN A 149 -20.61 -2.76 2.19
C GLN A 149 -19.47 -3.23 3.11
N GLY A 150 -19.62 -4.41 3.70
CA GLY A 150 -18.55 -5.09 4.45
C GLY A 150 -17.95 -4.27 5.60
N PRO A 151 -16.64 -4.42 5.91
CA PRO A 151 -16.01 -3.78 7.07
C PRO A 151 -15.86 -2.24 6.94
N LEU A 152 -16.05 -1.68 5.74
CA LEU A 152 -16.12 -0.22 5.52
C LEU A 152 -17.44 0.40 5.98
N ALA A 153 -18.46 -0.42 6.25
CA ALA A 153 -19.78 0.02 6.67
C ALA A 153 -19.87 0.42 8.15
N LYS A 154 -18.81 0.21 8.96
CA LYS A 154 -18.81 0.63 10.36
C LYS A 154 -18.98 2.15 10.41
N LYS A 155 -20.06 2.62 11.04
CA LYS A 155 -20.65 3.98 11.04
C LYS A 155 -19.73 5.17 11.38
N ALA A 156 -18.43 4.98 11.59
CA ALA A 156 -17.49 6.07 11.78
C ALA A 156 -17.36 6.91 10.50
N SER A 157 -17.26 8.23 10.66
CA SER A 157 -16.98 9.10 9.52
C SER A 157 -15.57 8.78 9.00
N LEU A 158 -15.41 8.50 7.71
CA LEU A 158 -14.10 8.37 7.07
C LEU A 158 -13.23 9.64 7.24
N ARG A 159 -13.88 10.78 7.56
CA ARG A 159 -13.27 12.06 7.93
C ARG A 159 -13.48 12.39 9.43
N SER A 160 -13.42 11.39 10.30
CA SER A 160 -13.35 11.63 11.75
C SER A 160 -12.02 12.32 12.09
N PRO A 161 -11.92 13.05 13.22
CA PRO A 161 -10.64 13.57 13.68
C PRO A 161 -9.60 12.43 13.71
N ALA A 162 -8.52 12.62 12.96
CA ALA A 162 -7.40 11.69 12.93
C ALA A 162 -6.20 12.37 13.60
N PRO A 163 -5.41 11.65 14.40
CA PRO A 163 -4.22 12.21 15.05
C PRO A 163 -3.08 12.46 14.05
N VAL A 164 -3.19 11.91 12.84
CA VAL A 164 -2.33 12.21 11.68
C VAL A 164 -3.09 13.15 10.75
N PRO A 165 -2.46 14.23 10.24
CA PRO A 165 -3.11 15.17 9.35
C PRO A 165 -3.58 14.49 8.06
N PHE A 166 -4.76 14.86 7.59
CA PHE A 166 -5.29 14.32 6.35
C PHE A 166 -4.48 14.79 5.14
N HIS A 167 -4.45 13.94 4.11
CA HIS A 167 -3.90 14.28 2.81
C HIS A 167 -4.76 15.38 2.16
N PRO A 168 -4.16 16.45 1.60
CA PRO A 168 -4.92 17.55 1.01
C PRO A 168 -5.92 17.12 -0.07
N GLY A 169 -5.56 16.12 -0.89
CA GLY A 169 -6.47 15.55 -1.88
C GLY A 169 -7.70 14.84 -1.30
N ALA A 170 -7.54 14.14 -0.17
CA ALA A 170 -8.67 13.54 0.53
C ALA A 170 -9.57 14.62 1.15
N LEU A 171 -8.97 15.67 1.73
CA LEU A 171 -9.71 16.82 2.25
C LEU A 171 -10.54 17.52 1.18
N ASP A 172 -9.98 17.76 -0.01
CA ASP A 172 -10.72 18.37 -1.12
C ASP A 172 -12.01 17.63 -1.45
N TYR A 173 -12.00 16.30 -1.37
CA TYR A 173 -13.18 15.49 -1.60
C TYR A 173 -14.17 15.63 -0.45
N TYR A 174 -13.70 15.47 0.80
CA TYR A 174 -14.58 15.52 1.97
C TYR A 174 -15.17 16.90 2.24
N ASP A 175 -14.51 17.99 1.86
CA ASP A 175 -15.03 19.34 1.98
C ASP A 175 -16.12 19.62 0.96
N ARG A 176 -16.00 19.10 -0.28
CA ARG A 176 -17.08 19.18 -1.28
C ARG A 176 -18.35 18.46 -0.82
N LEU A 177 -18.21 17.31 -0.16
CA LEU A 177 -19.37 16.56 0.36
C LEU A 177 -20.12 17.28 1.49
N LYS A 178 -19.49 18.19 2.22
CA LYS A 178 -20.16 18.97 3.27
C LYS A 178 -20.96 20.16 2.73
N GLY A 179 -20.67 20.58 1.50
CA GLY A 179 -21.32 21.72 0.84
C GLY A 179 -22.42 21.34 -0.16
N SER A 180 -22.75 20.05 -0.28
CA SER A 180 -23.82 19.49 -1.12
C SER A 180 -24.94 18.95 -0.25
#